data_AF-A0A479ZW44-F1
#
_entry.id   AF-A0A479ZW44-F1
#
_cell.length_a   1.000
_cell.length_b   1.000
_cell.length_c   1.000
_cell.angle_alpha   90.00
_cell.angle_beta   90.00
_cell.angle_gamma   90.00
#
_symmetry.space_group_name_H-M   'P 1'
#
loop_
_entity.id
_entity.type
_entity.pdbx_description
1 polymer ?
#
loop_
_entity_poly.entity_id
_entity_poly.type
_entity_poly.pdbx_seq_one_letter_code
_entity_poly.pdbx_strand_id
1 'polypeptide(L)'
;MNRKGGKEHKGKRVKREFLVLLQLFFQNWDAPEWKNSGLIKPSIIKPVLTTIAKGLVIKKLGQLQEIDRQELQNLLRVILGK
;
A
#
# COMPACT_ATOMS: atom_id res chain seq x y z
N MET A 1 -47.17 29.20 -18.17
CA MET A 1 -45.95 28.58 -18.76
C MET A 1 -44.74 29.16 -18.05
N ASN A 2 -44.07 28.43 -17.15
CA ASN A 2 -42.83 28.89 -16.52
C ASN A 2 -41.91 27.70 -16.22
N ARG A 3 -40.86 27.53 -17.04
CA ARG A 3 -39.90 26.42 -16.94
C ARG A 3 -38.83 26.79 -15.92
N LYS A 4 -38.90 26.24 -14.70
CA LYS A 4 -37.80 26.35 -13.73
C LYS A 4 -36.64 25.48 -14.22
N GLY A 5 -35.55 26.12 -14.63
CA GLY A 5 -34.30 25.48 -14.99
C GLY A 5 -33.75 24.70 -13.80
N GLY A 6 -33.72 23.37 -13.93
CA GLY A 6 -33.04 22.48 -13.01
C GLY A 6 -31.55 22.80 -13.02
N LYS A 7 -31.01 23.20 -11.87
CA LYS A 7 -29.56 23.32 -11.69
C LYS A 7 -29.00 21.91 -11.60
N GLU A 8 -28.39 21.48 -12.69
CA GLU A 8 -27.62 20.25 -12.78
C GLU A 8 -26.40 20.38 -11.85
N HIS A 9 -26.48 19.79 -10.66
CA HIS A 9 -25.34 19.68 -9.76
C HIS A 9 -24.34 18.69 -10.38
N LYS A 10 -23.41 19.20 -11.21
CA LYS A 10 -22.27 18.43 -11.68
C LYS A 10 -21.49 17.91 -10.48
N GLY A 11 -21.66 16.63 -10.18
CA GLY A 11 -20.91 15.91 -9.15
C GLY A 11 -19.42 16.08 -9.40
N LYS A 12 -18.75 16.81 -8.49
CA LYS A 12 -17.29 16.91 -8.50
C LYS A 12 -16.72 15.51 -8.31
N ARG A 13 -16.16 14.94 -9.37
CA ARG A 13 -15.48 13.63 -9.32
C ARG A 13 -14.24 13.77 -8.45
N VAL A 14 -14.36 13.42 -7.18
CA VAL A 14 -13.23 13.37 -6.25
C VAL A 14 -12.28 12.28 -6.74
N LYS A 15 -11.10 12.67 -7.25
CA LYS A 15 -10.03 11.73 -7.59
C LYS A 15 -9.54 11.09 -6.29
N ARG A 16 -10.06 9.92 -5.95
CA ARG A 16 -9.58 9.14 -4.81
C ARG A 16 -8.33 8.39 -5.25
N GLU A 17 -7.17 8.84 -4.76
CA GLU A 17 -5.90 8.13 -4.95
C GLU A 17 -5.80 7.00 -3.92
N PHE A 18 -5.66 5.77 -4.41
CA PHE A 18 -5.51 4.58 -3.58
C PHE A 18 -4.13 3.95 -3.78
N LEU A 19 -3.59 3.34 -2.72
CA LEU A 19 -2.32 2.63 -2.72
C LEU A 19 -2.56 1.16 -2.36
N VAL A 20 -1.81 0.27 -3.00
CA VAL A 20 -1.75 -1.14 -2.62
C VAL A 20 -0.67 -1.31 -1.56
N LEU A 21 -1.06 -1.78 -0.38
CA LEU A 21 -0.15 -2.11 0.70
C LEU A 21 -0.02 -3.62 0.88
N LEU A 22 1.15 -3.99 1.39
CA LEU A 22 1.50 -5.30 1.83
C LEU A 22 1.68 -5.28 3.34
N GLN A 23 1.00 -6.17 4.05
CA GLN A 23 1.04 -6.17 5.51
C GLN A 23 2.38 -6.72 6.01
N LEU A 24 3.06 -5.95 6.86
CA LEU A 24 4.20 -6.43 7.65
C LEU A 24 3.72 -6.97 8.99
N PHE A 25 4.27 -8.09 9.43
CA PHE A 25 4.06 -8.63 10.77
C PHE A 25 5.39 -8.70 11.51
N PHE A 26 5.47 -8.03 12.66
CA PHE A 26 6.67 -8.06 13.51
C PHE A 26 6.73 -9.39 14.25
N GLN A 27 7.88 -10.05 14.21
CA GLN A 27 8.15 -11.30 14.93
C GLN A 27 9.32 -11.13 15.89
N ASN A 28 9.34 -11.94 16.96
CA ASN A 28 10.46 -12.00 17.91
C ASN A 28 11.60 -12.86 17.33
N TRP A 29 12.21 -12.42 16.23
CA TRP A 29 13.31 -13.12 15.58
C TRP A 29 14.52 -12.20 15.46
N ASP A 30 15.66 -12.53 16.05
CA ASP A 30 16.86 -11.69 16.08
C ASP A 30 17.68 -11.67 14.76
N ALA A 31 17.02 -11.66 13.60
CA ALA A 31 17.72 -11.46 12.32
C ALA A 31 18.33 -10.04 12.31
N PRO A 32 19.61 -9.83 12.00
CA PRO A 32 20.22 -8.50 12.01
C PRO A 32 19.84 -7.60 10.81
N GLU A 33 19.29 -8.15 9.73
CA GLU A 33 19.14 -7.46 8.44
C GLU A 33 18.01 -6.41 8.40
N TRP A 34 17.05 -6.43 9.32
CA TRP A 34 15.92 -5.48 9.32
C TRP A 34 16.36 -4.02 9.57
N LYS A 35 17.52 -3.80 10.22
CA LYS A 35 18.06 -2.45 10.42
C LYS A 35 18.43 -1.79 9.09
N ASN A 36 18.89 -2.58 8.13
CA ASN A 36 19.34 -2.07 6.84
C ASN A 36 18.18 -1.60 5.94
N SER A 37 16.95 -2.02 6.20
CA SER A 37 15.75 -1.56 5.49
C SER A 37 15.03 -0.39 6.19
N GLY A 38 15.58 0.09 7.31
CA GLY A 38 14.99 1.17 8.13
C GLY A 38 13.77 0.74 8.93
N LEU A 39 13.51 -0.58 9.04
CA LEU A 39 12.44 -1.08 9.87
C LEU A 39 12.78 -0.91 11.35
N ILE A 40 11.76 -0.79 12.19
CA ILE A 40 11.94 -0.59 13.64
C ILE A 40 12.21 -1.93 14.35
N LYS A 41 11.84 -3.05 13.71
CA LYS A 41 11.91 -4.42 14.25
C LYS A 41 11.99 -5.47 13.14
N PRO A 42 12.45 -6.70 13.45
CA PRO A 42 12.36 -7.84 12.55
C PRO A 42 10.91 -8.05 12.07
N SER A 43 10.73 -8.13 10.75
CA SER A 43 9.40 -8.19 10.12
C SER A 43 9.38 -9.22 9.00
N ILE A 44 8.24 -9.89 8.85
CA ILE A 44 7.96 -10.77 7.72
C ILE A 44 6.91 -10.11 6.83
N ILE A 45 7.12 -10.19 5.53
CA ILE A 45 6.16 -9.80 4.50
C ILE A 45 5.03 -10.84 4.45
N LYS A 46 3.78 -10.42 4.73
CA LYS A 46 2.59 -11.25 4.46
C LYS A 46 2.02 -10.91 3.08
N PRO A 47 1.67 -11.90 2.23
CA PRO A 47 1.07 -11.70 0.90
C PRO A 47 -0.38 -11.16 0.94
N VAL A 48 -0.73 -10.33 1.92
CA VAL A 48 -2.05 -9.71 2.02
C VAL A 48 -2.01 -8.38 1.29
N LEU A 49 -2.71 -8.31 0.16
CA LEU A 49 -2.87 -7.10 -0.63
C LEU A 49 -4.13 -6.36 -0.18
N THR A 50 -3.96 -5.12 0.24
CA THR A 50 -5.08 -4.25 0.60
C THR A 50 -4.96 -2.90 -0.09
N THR A 51 -6.10 -2.33 -0.46
CA THR A 51 -6.19 -1.01 -1.08
C THR A 51 -6.56 0.01 0.00
N ILE A 52 -5.68 0.98 0.26
CA ILE A 52 -5.93 2.05 1.24
C ILE A 52 -6.02 3.42 0.57
N ALA A 53 -6.77 4.34 1.16
CA ALA A 53 -6.75 5.73 0.75
C ALA A 53 -5.40 6.38 1.09
N LYS A 54 -4.83 7.17 0.18
CA LYS A 54 -3.52 7.81 0.37
C LYS A 54 -3.43 8.67 1.64
N GLY A 55 -4.54 9.30 2.05
CA GLY A 55 -4.62 10.08 3.30
C GLY A 55 -4.45 9.26 4.59
N LEU A 56 -4.48 7.92 4.51
CA LEU A 56 -4.21 7.03 5.65
C LEU A 56 -2.71 6.72 5.82
N VAL A 57 -1.84 7.14 4.89
CA VAL A 57 -0.39 6.96 5.01
C VAL A 57 0.18 8.05 5.91
N ILE A 58 0.59 7.66 7.12
CA ILE A 58 1.08 8.59 8.14
C ILE A 58 2.53 9.01 7.87
N LYS A 59 3.42 8.07 7.53
CA LYS A 59 4.83 8.32 7.21
C LYS A 59 5.50 7.14 6.49
N LYS A 60 6.59 7.40 5.76
CA LYS A 60 7.52 6.36 5.25
C LYS A 60 8.41 5.89 6.40
N LEU A 61 8.49 4.58 6.61
CA LEU A 61 9.37 3.99 7.64
C LEU A 61 10.75 3.61 7.09
N GLY A 62 10.80 3.18 5.83
CA GLY A 62 12.02 2.68 5.23
C GLY A 62 11.81 2.32 3.77
N GLN A 63 12.71 1.52 3.22
CA GLN A 63 12.65 1.03 1.86
C GLN A 63 13.19 -0.39 1.83
N LEU A 64 12.53 -1.26 1.06
CA LEU A 64 13.01 -2.61 0.82
C LEU A 64 14.36 -2.56 0.10
N GLN A 65 15.28 -3.42 0.52
CA GLN A 65 16.52 -3.64 -0.21
C GLN A 65 16.23 -4.29 -1.55
N GLU A 66 17.20 -4.23 -2.47
CA GLU A 66 17.04 -4.74 -3.83
C GLU A 66 16.58 -6.20 -3.86
N ILE A 67 17.21 -7.04 -3.03
CA ILE A 67 16.90 -8.46 -2.91
C ILE A 67 15.48 -8.71 -2.41
N ASP A 68 15.06 -8.00 -1.36
CA ASP A 68 13.71 -8.10 -0.80
C ASP A 68 12.65 -7.62 -1.79
N ARG A 69 12.98 -6.59 -2.59
CA ARG A 69 12.10 -6.09 -3.65
C ARG A 69 11.92 -7.13 -4.75
N GLN A 70 12.99 -7.85 -5.12
CA GLN A 70 12.93 -8.89 -6.14
C GLN A 70 12.09 -10.09 -5.68
N GLU A 71 12.28 -10.51 -4.43
CA GLU A 71 11.46 -11.55 -3.78
C GLU A 71 9.98 -11.14 -3.74
N LEU A 72 9.69 -9.89 -3.36
CA LEU A 72 8.34 -9.36 -3.38
C LEU A 72 7.72 -9.41 -4.79
N GLN A 73 8.46 -9.03 -5.83
CA GLN A 73 7.96 -9.08 -7.20
C GLN A 73 7.62 -10.52 -7.63
N ASN A 74 8.44 -11.49 -7.24
CA ASN A 74 8.18 -12.90 -7.52
C ASN A 74 6.92 -13.39 -6.78
N LEU A 75 6.79 -13.04 -5.49
CA LEU A 75 5.61 -13.34 -4.69
C LEU A 75 4.34 -12.75 -5.32
N LEU A 76 4.40 -11.50 -5.80
CA LEU A 76 3.27 -10.85 -6.49
C LEU A 76 2.90 -11.56 -7.79
N ARG A 77 3.87 -12.04 -8.57
CA ARG A 77 3.60 -12.83 -9.78
C ARG A 77 2.84 -14.11 -9.43
N VAL A 78 3.25 -14.81 -8.38
CA VAL A 78 2.56 -16.01 -7.89
C VAL A 78 1.13 -15.70 -7.45
N ILE A 79 0.92 -14.64 -6.66
CA ILE A 79 -0.43 -14.25 -6.17
C ILE A 79 -1.35 -13.84 -7.32
N LEU A 80 -0.81 -13.13 -8.33
CA LEU A 80 -1.58 -12.61 -9.45
C LEU A 80 -1.70 -13.59 -10.64
N GLY A 81 -1.04 -14.76 -10.56
CA GLY A 81 -1.03 -15.76 -11.63
C GLY A 81 -0.35 -15.31 -12.92
N LYS A 82 0.74 -14.52 -12.81
CA LYS A 82 1.52 -14.00 -13.93
C LYS A 82 2.85 -14.73 -14.14
#